data_AF-A0A926BRZ9-F1
#
_entry.id   AF-A0A926BRZ9-F1
#
_cell.length_a   1.000
_cell.length_b   1.000
_cell.length_c   1.000
_cell.angle_alpha   90.00
_cell.angle_beta   90.00
_cell.angle_gamma   90.00
#
_symmetry.space_group_name_H-M   'P 1'
#
loop_
_entity.id
_entity.type
_entity.pdbx_description
1 polymer ?
#
loop_
_entity_poly.entity_id
_entity_poly.type
_entity_poly.pdbx_seq_one_letter_code
_entity_poly.pdbx_strand_id
1 'polypeptide(L)' 'LRHGETGTRPIYGGEMVQQTDPHFRDLLLFHEYFHGDNGAGLGASHQTGWTALVAKMLSQSGE' A
#
# COMPACT_ATOMS: atom_id res chain seq x y z
N LEU A 1 -8.65 2.35 3.86
CA LEU A 1 -7.69 2.06 2.76
C LEU A 1 -8.28 2.14 1.35
N ARG A 2 -9.62 2.11 1.18
CA ARG A 2 -10.27 2.44 -0.10
C ARG A 2 -10.72 3.89 -0.07
N HIS A 3 -10.51 4.64 -1.16
CA HIS A 3 -10.97 6.02 -1.25
C HIS A 3 -12.43 6.07 -1.72
N GLY A 4 -13.17 7.11 -1.29
CA GLY A 4 -14.62 7.25 -1.46
C GLY A 4 -15.14 7.10 -2.90
N GLU A 5 -16.43 6.76 -2.99
CA GLU A 5 -17.29 6.53 -4.19
C GLU A 5 -16.79 5.52 -5.25
N THR A 6 -15.49 5.45 -5.54
CA THR A 6 -14.92 4.55 -6.56
C THR A 6 -14.42 3.21 -6.01
N GLY A 7 -14.21 3.11 -4.69
CA GLY A 7 -13.85 1.86 -4.01
C GLY A 7 -12.45 1.31 -4.33
N THR A 8 -11.62 2.09 -5.02
CA THR A 8 -10.26 1.72 -5.44
C THR A 8 -9.23 1.97 -4.33
N ARG A 9 -8.14 1.21 -4.35
CA ARG A 9 -7.01 1.34 -3.41
C ARG A 9 -5.90 2.19 -4.03
N PRO A 10 -5.56 3.36 -3.46
CA PRO A 10 -4.52 4.24 -4.01
C PRO A 10 -3.17 3.56 -4.26
N ILE A 11 -2.81 2.58 -3.42
CA ILE A 11 -1.52 1.86 -3.48
C ILE A 11 -1.22 1.22 -4.84
N TYR A 12 -2.24 0.85 -5.61
CA TYR A 12 -2.06 0.18 -6.90
C TYR A 12 -1.86 1.17 -8.06
N GLY A 13 -1.91 2.49 -7.83
CA GLY A 13 -1.51 3.49 -8.84
C GLY A 13 -2.31 3.46 -10.17
N GLY A 14 -3.47 2.79 -10.21
CA GLY A 14 -4.26 2.59 -11.43
C GLY A 14 -4.09 1.22 -12.09
N GLU A 15 -3.29 0.32 -11.53
CA GLU A 15 -3.15 -1.05 -12.00
C GLU A 15 -4.46 -1.84 -11.81
N MET A 16 -5.16 -2.06 -12.93
CA MET A 16 -6.53 -2.57 -12.92
C MET A 16 -6.62 -4.03 -12.46
N VAL A 17 -5.60 -4.84 -12.71
CA VAL A 17 -5.57 -6.26 -12.31
C VAL A 17 -5.60 -6.36 -10.79
N GLN A 18 -4.68 -5.70 -10.09
CA GLN A 18 -4.59 -5.71 -8.64
C GLN A 18 -5.79 -5.00 -7.97
N GLN A 19 -6.46 -4.08 -8.67
CA GLN A 19 -7.66 -3.41 -8.16
C GLN A 19 -8.93 -4.27 -8.23
N THR A 20 -9.10 -5.02 -9.31
CA THR A 20 -10.39 -5.63 -9.65
C THR A 20 -10.40 -7.14 -9.53
N ASP A 21 -9.26 -7.79 -9.68
CA ASP A 21 -9.17 -9.24 -9.60
C ASP A 21 -9.41 -9.73 -8.15
N PRO A 22 -10.42 -10.58 -7.92
CA PRO A 22 -10.71 -11.16 -6.61
C PRO A 22 -9.50 -11.86 -5.95
N HIS A 23 -8.57 -12.41 -6.73
CA HIS A 23 -7.38 -13.09 -6.20
C HIS A 23 -6.41 -12.13 -5.50
N PHE A 24 -6.41 -10.85 -5.88
CA PHE A 24 -5.56 -9.83 -5.30
C PHE A 24 -6.26 -8.99 -4.23
N ARG A 25 -7.57 -9.22 -4.01
CA ARG A 25 -8.40 -8.42 -3.09
C ARG A 25 -7.81 -8.29 -1.69
N ASP A 26 -7.19 -9.37 -1.21
CA ASP A 26 -6.63 -9.48 0.14
C ASP A 26 -5.08 -9.49 0.13
N LEU A 27 -4.46 -9.38 -1.06
CA LEU A 27 -3.01 -9.28 -1.24
C LEU A 27 -2.58 -7.80 -1.27
N LEU A 28 -2.39 -7.24 -0.08
CA LEU A 28 -1.84 -5.90 0.08
C LEU A 28 -0.32 -5.91 -0.12
N LEU A 29 0.12 -5.28 -1.21
CA LEU A 29 1.53 -5.12 -1.52
C LEU A 29 2.12 -3.95 -0.72
N PHE A 30 3.30 -4.19 -0.14
CA PHE A 30 4.14 -3.14 0.39
C PHE A 30 5.18 -2.76 -0.65
N HIS A 31 5.22 -1.46 -0.95
CA HIS A 31 6.10 -0.85 -1.92
C HIS A 31 7.22 -0.08 -1.20
N GLU A 32 8.30 0.15 -1.93
CA GLU A 32 9.53 0.77 -1.43
C GLU A 32 9.32 2.22 -0.96
N TYR A 33 8.52 2.97 -1.71
CA TYR A 33 8.08 4.33 -1.38
C TYR A 33 6.67 4.59 -1.92
N PHE A 34 6.01 5.60 -1.37
CA PHE A 34 4.67 6.02 -1.78
C PHE A 34 4.70 7.44 -2.36
N HIS A 35 3.98 7.65 -3.44
CA HIS A 35 3.82 8.97 -4.04
C HIS A 35 2.96 9.85 -3.10
N GLY A 36 3.51 10.98 -2.64
CA GLY A 36 2.88 11.82 -1.62
C GLY A 36 1.50 12.38 -2.02
N ASP A 37 1.32 12.73 -3.29
CA ASP A 37 0.06 13.34 -3.74
C ASP A 37 -1.10 12.36 -3.94
N ASN A 38 -0.83 11.11 -4.33
CA ASN A 38 -1.87 10.17 -4.76
C ASN A 38 -1.79 8.80 -4.07
N GLY A 39 -0.81 8.56 -3.19
CA GLY A 39 -0.66 7.32 -2.43
C GLY A 39 -0.26 6.09 -3.24
N ALA A 40 0.16 6.25 -4.50
CA ALA A 40 0.61 5.12 -5.33
C ALA A 40 1.89 4.49 -4.75
N GLY A 41 1.92 3.17 -4.64
CA GLY A 41 3.12 2.42 -4.27
C GLY A 41 4.07 2.30 -5.46
N LEU A 42 5.33 2.62 -5.25
CA LEU A 42 6.37 2.67 -6.28
C LEU A 42 7.63 1.91 -5.81
N GLY A 43 8.48 1.50 -6.77
CA GLY A 43 9.66 0.67 -6.51
C GLY A 43 9.34 -0.81 -6.33
N ALA A 44 10.24 -1.56 -5.68
CA ALA A 44 10.10 -3.01 -5.55
C ALA A 44 8.83 -3.40 -4.79
N SER A 45 7.96 -4.18 -5.42
CA SER A 45 6.79 -4.80 -4.77
C SER A 45 7.27 -6.02 -3.99
N HIS A 46 6.84 -6.18 -2.72
CA HIS A 46 7.32 -7.20 -1.76
C HIS A 46 8.66 -6.91 -1.06
N GLN A 47 9.05 -5.65 -0.91
CA GLN A 47 10.15 -5.33 -0.02
C GLN A 47 9.66 -5.26 1.43
N THR A 48 9.60 -6.41 2.11
CA THR A 48 9.36 -6.51 3.58
C THR A 48 10.61 -6.11 4.38
N GLY A 49 11.30 -5.05 3.95
CA GLY A 49 12.51 -4.49 4.55
C GLY A 49 12.17 -3.36 5.52
N TRP A 50 12.82 -2.21 5.37
CA TRP A 50 12.69 -1.05 6.27
C TRP A 50 11.25 -0.55 6.49
N THR A 51 10.30 -0.88 5.61
CA THR A 51 8.87 -0.56 5.83
C THR A 51 8.31 -1.22 7.09
N ALA A 52 8.82 -2.40 7.49
CA ALA A 52 8.45 -3.02 8.77
C ALA A 52 9.00 -2.26 10.00
N LEU A 53 10.11 -1.52 9.85
CA LEU A 53 10.66 -0.68 10.92
C LEU A 53 9.74 0.51 11.24
N VAL A 54 9.01 1.05 10.26
CA VAL A 54 8.01 2.11 10.51
C VAL A 54 6.86 1.61 11.40
N ALA A 55 6.37 0.38 11.16
CA ALA A 55 5.36 -0.23 12.03
C ALA A 55 5.89 -0.42 13.47
N LYS A 56 7.17 -0.78 13.64
CA LYS A 56 7.82 -0.85 14.96
C LYS A 56 7.93 0.52 15.63
N MET A 57 8.30 1.57 14.89
CA MET A 57 8.40 2.93 15.43
C MET A 57 7.03 3.50 15.85
N LEU A 58 5.98 3.23 15.08
CA LEU A 58 4.61 3.61 15.44
C LEU A 58 4.13 2.90 16.71
N SER A 59 4.47 1.63 16.90
CA SER A 59 4.21 0.89 18.14
C SER A 59 4.95 1.50 19.35
N GLN A 60 6.21 1.91 19.16
CA GLN A 60 7.04 2.48 20.23
C GLN A 60 6.71 3.93 20.60
N SER A 61 6.04 4.69 19.73
CA SER A 61 5.72 6.11 19.95
C SER A 61 4.28 6.32 20.44
N GLY A 62 3.53 5.24 20.66
CA GLY A 62 2.14 5.25 21.13
C GLY A 62 1.95 4.84 22.60
N GLU A 63 3.04 4.62 23.33
CA GLU A 63 3.11 4.68 24.81
C GLU A 63 3.48 6.10 25.25
#